data_AF-A0A415BFB0-F1
#
_entry.id   AF-A0A415BFB0-F1
#
_cell.length_a   1.000
_cell.length_b   1.000
_cell.length_c   1.000
_cell.angle_alpha   90.00
_cell.angle_beta   90.00
_cell.angle_gamma   90.00
#
_symmetry.space_group_name_H-M   'P 1'
#
loop_
_entity.id
_entity.type
_entity.pdbx_description
1 polymer ?
#
loop_
_entity_poly.entity_id
_entity_poly.type
_entity_poly.pdbx_seq_one_letter_code
_entity_poly.pdbx_strand_id
1 'polypeptide(L)'
;MQMQNNLKQIRESKNISQPKAAEDLGYGLSTYRKYENGTRRISDEKLVQLSSYFNVSIDVILGTAYKVDPTSPQFQKDAKTRSFLNAIVTILTPQERSLLHELLSNFSKLNESGKTKLVEESDTMVRSGKFESFGGHSQFSSAQEIA
;
A
#
# COMPACT_ATOMS: atom_id res chain seq x y z
N MET A 1 19.49 -23.71 -9.06
CA MET A 1 18.55 -23.25 -8.02
C MET A 1 17.13 -23.36 -8.55
N GLN A 2 16.22 -24.00 -7.82
CA GLN A 2 14.79 -23.97 -8.13
C GLN A 2 14.20 -22.71 -7.49
N MET A 3 13.41 -21.95 -8.24
CA MET A 3 12.69 -20.79 -7.70
C MET A 3 11.30 -21.24 -7.27
N GLN A 4 11.07 -21.29 -5.96
CA GLN A 4 9.75 -21.63 -5.41
C GLN A 4 8.73 -20.56 -5.80
N ASN A 5 7.56 -20.99 -6.28
CA ASN A 5 6.44 -20.12 -6.63
C ASN A 5 5.11 -20.86 -6.39
N ASN A 6 4.00 -20.13 -6.39
CA ASN A 6 2.68 -20.67 -6.06
C ASN A 6 1.83 -21.00 -7.29
N LEU A 7 2.41 -20.99 -8.50
CA LEU A 7 1.65 -21.06 -9.75
C LEU A 7 0.79 -22.33 -9.85
N LYS A 8 1.34 -23.48 -9.39
CA LYS A 8 0.61 -24.75 -9.33
C LYS A 8 -0.63 -24.65 -8.43
N GLN A 9 -0.48 -24.10 -7.23
CA GLN A 9 -1.55 -23.96 -6.25
C GLN A 9 -2.64 -23.01 -6.76
N ILE A 10 -2.23 -21.90 -7.38
CA ILE A 10 -3.14 -20.93 -7.99
C ILE A 10 -3.95 -21.62 -9.10
N ARG A 11 -3.30 -22.35 -10.02
CA ARG A 11 -3.98 -23.07 -11.09
C ARG A 11 -4.98 -24.10 -10.53
N GLU A 12 -4.57 -24.89 -9.55
CA GLU A 12 -5.42 -25.92 -8.92
C GLU A 12 -6.62 -25.30 -8.20
N SER A 13 -6.45 -24.16 -7.53
CA SER A 13 -7.55 -23.42 -6.89
C SER A 13 -8.63 -22.93 -7.88
N LYS A 14 -8.27 -22.80 -9.16
CA LYS A 14 -9.18 -22.43 -10.25
C LYS A 14 -9.73 -23.63 -11.02
N ASN A 15 -9.40 -24.87 -10.60
CA ASN A 15 -9.78 -26.11 -11.28
C ASN A 15 -9.33 -26.18 -12.75
N ILE A 16 -8.17 -25.60 -13.08
CA ILE A 16 -7.62 -25.57 -14.45
C ILE A 16 -6.54 -26.64 -14.59
N SER A 17 -6.51 -27.38 -15.71
CA SER A 17 -5.44 -28.34 -15.99
C SER A 17 -4.20 -27.65 -16.58
N GLN A 18 -3.01 -28.24 -16.43
CA GLN A 18 -1.78 -27.67 -17.02
C GLN A 18 -1.88 -27.49 -18.55
N PRO A 19 -2.43 -28.43 -19.34
CA PRO A 19 -2.64 -28.23 -20.77
C PRO A 19 -3.56 -27.05 -21.08
N LYS A 20 -4.68 -26.93 -20.35
CA LYS A 20 -5.63 -25.83 -20.53
C LYS A 20 -5.00 -24.48 -20.21
N ALA A 21 -4.30 -24.36 -19.09
CA ALA A 21 -3.60 -23.11 -18.75
C ALA A 21 -2.54 -22.75 -19.80
N ALA A 22 -1.78 -23.74 -20.29
CA ALA A 22 -0.78 -23.52 -21.33
C ALA A 22 -1.42 -23.04 -22.64
N GLU A 23 -2.52 -23.67 -23.06
CA GLU A 23 -3.29 -23.27 -24.24
C GLU A 23 -3.87 -21.86 -24.10
N ASP A 24 -4.61 -21.59 -23.01
CA ASP A 24 -5.26 -20.31 -22.75
C ASP A 24 -4.25 -19.14 -22.67
N LEU A 25 -3.00 -19.42 -22.26
CA LEU A 25 -1.90 -18.44 -22.19
C LEU A 25 -1.01 -18.39 -23.44
N GLY A 26 -1.20 -19.28 -24.40
CA GLY A 26 -0.34 -19.41 -25.58
C GLY A 26 1.08 -19.88 -25.25
N TYR A 27 1.25 -20.71 -24.23
CA TYR A 27 2.53 -21.29 -23.81
C TYR A 27 2.65 -22.74 -24.28
N GLY A 28 3.87 -23.18 -24.60
CA GLY A 28 4.12 -24.62 -24.72
C GLY A 28 3.92 -25.33 -23.38
N LEU A 29 3.25 -26.48 -23.36
CA LEU A 29 2.99 -27.27 -22.13
C LEU A 29 4.26 -27.53 -21.31
N SER A 30 5.36 -27.86 -21.99
CA SER A 30 6.67 -28.05 -21.33
C SER A 30 7.16 -26.77 -20.64
N THR A 31 6.96 -25.61 -21.27
CA THR A 31 7.31 -24.31 -20.69
C THR A 31 6.47 -24.00 -19.46
N TYR A 32 5.14 -24.20 -19.53
CA TYR A 32 4.25 -23.99 -18.40
C TYR A 32 4.60 -24.91 -17.21
N ARG A 33 4.87 -26.20 -17.47
CA ARG A 33 5.36 -27.13 -16.43
C ARG A 33 6.67 -26.69 -15.79
N LYS A 34 7.61 -26.19 -16.59
CA LYS A 34 8.89 -25.68 -16.08
C LYS A 34 8.71 -24.44 -15.19
N TYR A 35 7.71 -23.60 -15.48
CA TYR A 35 7.33 -22.47 -14.63
C TYR A 35 6.77 -22.96 -13.29
N GLU A 36 5.78 -23.86 -13.29
CA GLU A 36 5.21 -24.39 -12.03
C GLU A 36 6.25 -25.09 -11.16
N ASN A 37 7.19 -25.81 -11.78
CA ASN A 37 8.24 -26.52 -11.06
C ASN A 37 9.42 -25.61 -10.65
N GLY A 38 9.40 -24.33 -10.99
CA GLY A 38 10.48 -23.39 -10.64
C GLY A 38 11.82 -23.65 -11.35
N THR A 39 11.82 -24.55 -12.34
CA THR A 39 13.02 -24.93 -13.12
C THR A 39 13.34 -23.94 -14.24
N ARG A 40 12.40 -23.05 -14.56
CA ARG A 40 12.58 -21.94 -15.50
C ARG A 40 12.07 -20.65 -14.87
N ARG A 41 12.89 -19.60 -14.91
CA ARG A 41 12.49 -18.25 -14.51
C ARG A 41 11.37 -17.74 -15.44
N ILE A 42 10.36 -17.12 -14.85
CA ILE A 42 9.27 -16.44 -15.55
C ILE A 42 9.73 -14.99 -15.79
N SER A 43 9.58 -14.48 -17.01
CA SER A 43 9.89 -13.08 -17.32
C SER A 43 8.79 -12.15 -16.79
N ASP A 44 9.11 -10.87 -16.63
CA ASP A 44 8.18 -9.87 -16.08
C ASP A 44 6.90 -9.76 -16.91
N GLU A 45 7.01 -9.74 -18.24
CA GLU A 45 5.87 -9.77 -19.17
C GLU A 45 4.97 -10.99 -18.95
N LYS A 46 5.56 -12.16 -18.70
CA LYS A 46 4.83 -13.40 -18.46
C LYS A 46 4.21 -13.44 -17.07
N LEU A 47 4.84 -12.81 -16.08
CA LEU A 47 4.26 -12.61 -14.75
C LEU A 47 3.03 -11.72 -14.81
N VAL A 48 3.07 -10.63 -15.58
CA VAL A 48 1.89 -9.78 -15.84
C VAL A 48 0.79 -10.57 -16.51
N GLN A 49 1.10 -11.33 -17.55
CA GLN A 49 0.11 -12.16 -18.25
C GLN A 49 -0.55 -13.19 -17.32
N LEU A 50 0.25 -13.87 -16.49
CA LEU A 50 -0.24 -14.83 -15.48
C LEU A 50 -1.09 -14.15 -14.40
N SER A 51 -0.67 -12.97 -13.95
CA SER A 51 -1.39 -12.15 -12.96
C SER A 51 -2.78 -11.78 -13.47
N SER A 52 -2.88 -11.31 -14.72
CA SER A 52 -4.16 -11.00 -15.35
C SER A 52 -5.03 -12.24 -15.55
N TYR A 53 -4.45 -13.35 -16.03
CA TYR A 53 -5.19 -14.59 -16.31
C TYR A 53 -5.78 -15.22 -15.05
N PHE A 54 -5.00 -15.31 -13.97
CA PHE A 54 -5.45 -15.91 -12.72
C PHE A 54 -6.16 -14.93 -11.78
N ASN A 55 -6.16 -13.63 -12.13
CA ASN A 55 -6.67 -12.52 -11.32
C ASN A 55 -6.07 -12.51 -9.90
N VAL A 56 -4.73 -12.50 -9.83
CA VAL A 56 -3.94 -12.46 -8.59
C VAL A 56 -2.75 -11.53 -8.77
N SER A 57 -2.17 -10.99 -7.70
CA SER A 57 -0.97 -10.16 -7.83
C SER A 57 0.27 -11.00 -8.19
N ILE A 58 1.29 -10.35 -8.75
CA ILE A 58 2.58 -10.98 -9.05
C ILE A 58 3.23 -11.52 -7.76
N ASP A 59 3.12 -10.81 -6.65
CA ASP A 59 3.61 -11.26 -5.34
C ASP A 59 3.00 -12.59 -4.89
N VAL A 60 1.69 -12.78 -5.16
CA VAL A 60 1.01 -14.05 -4.88
C VAL A 60 1.56 -15.17 -5.75
N ILE A 61 1.84 -14.91 -7.03
CA ILE A 61 2.45 -15.88 -7.96
C ILE A 61 3.86 -16.26 -7.49
N LEU A 62 4.68 -15.29 -7.16
CA LEU A 62 6.07 -15.50 -6.73
C LEU A 62 6.17 -16.07 -5.30
N GLY A 63 5.08 -16.06 -4.54
CA GLY A 63 5.10 -16.42 -3.12
C GLY A 63 5.84 -15.42 -2.25
N THR A 64 6.14 -14.23 -2.79
CA THR A 64 6.80 -13.13 -2.12
C THR A 64 5.76 -12.17 -1.56
N ALA A 65 4.87 -12.65 -0.69
CA ALA A 65 4.09 -11.71 0.09
C ALA A 65 5.07 -10.90 0.93
N TYR A 66 5.18 -9.60 0.68
CA TYR A 66 5.86 -8.68 1.58
C TYR A 66 5.12 -8.70 2.92
N LYS A 67 5.54 -9.60 3.81
CA LYS A 67 4.99 -9.75 5.14
C LYS A 67 5.72 -8.77 6.02
N VAL A 68 5.18 -7.57 6.16
CA VAL A 68 5.46 -6.80 7.37
C VAL A 68 4.72 -7.49 8.48
N ASP A 69 5.41 -7.80 9.58
CA ASP A 69 4.74 -8.28 10.78
C ASP A 69 3.72 -7.21 11.21
N PRO A 70 2.40 -7.49 11.12
CA PRO A 70 1.38 -6.51 11.43
C PRO A 70 1.35 -6.18 12.92
N THR A 71 1.94 -7.04 13.75
CA THR A 71 2.09 -6.83 15.18
C THR A 71 3.34 -6.03 15.52
N SER A 72 4.27 -5.83 14.57
CA SER A 72 5.47 -5.05 14.84
C SER A 72 5.10 -3.61 15.26
N PRO A 73 5.75 -3.06 16.30
CA PRO A 73 5.46 -1.70 16.78
C PRO A 73 5.59 -0.64 15.67
N GLN A 74 6.53 -0.83 14.75
CA GLN A 74 6.72 0.07 13.61
C GLN A 74 5.53 0.03 12.65
N PHE A 75 5.06 -1.16 12.28
CA PHE A 75 3.89 -1.30 11.40
C PHE A 75 2.63 -0.72 12.02
N GLN A 76 2.39 -0.92 13.32
CA GLN A 76 1.23 -0.36 14.00
C GLN A 76 1.27 1.18 14.05
N LYS A 77 2.43 1.78 14.34
CA LYS A 77 2.63 3.24 14.28
C LYS A 77 2.39 3.78 12.86
N ASP A 78 2.95 3.11 11.86
CA ASP A 78 2.80 3.49 10.46
C ASP A 78 1.35 3.33 9.98
N ALA A 79 0.64 2.28 10.41
CA ALA A 79 -0.75 2.03 10.07
C ALA A 79 -1.68 3.10 10.65
N LYS A 80 -1.50 3.50 11.92
CA LYS A 80 -2.25 4.61 12.52
C LYS A 80 -2.01 5.92 11.76
N THR A 81 -0.75 6.23 11.46
CA THR A 81 -0.38 7.44 10.71
C THR A 81 -1.01 7.44 9.31
N ARG A 82 -0.95 6.33 8.58
CA ARG A 82 -1.56 6.18 7.25
C ARG A 82 -3.08 6.32 7.29
N SER A 83 -3.74 5.68 8.25
CA SER A 83 -5.19 5.77 8.44
C SER A 83 -5.63 7.22 8.67
N PHE A 84 -4.92 7.92 9.56
CA PHE A 84 -5.16 9.33 9.84
C PHE A 84 -4.96 10.23 8.61
N LEU A 85 -3.85 10.05 7.87
CA LEU A 85 -3.60 10.81 6.63
C LEU A 85 -4.68 10.57 5.58
N ASN A 86 -5.12 9.32 5.40
CA ASN A 86 -6.20 8.99 4.47
C ASN A 86 -7.51 9.68 4.87
N ALA A 87 -7.88 9.63 6.15
CA ALA A 87 -9.07 10.29 6.66
C ALA A 87 -9.03 11.80 6.40
N ILE A 88 -7.91 12.47 6.71
CA ILE A 88 -7.72 13.90 6.42
C ILE A 88 -7.88 14.18 4.93
N VAL A 89 -7.18 13.46 4.06
CA VAL A 89 -7.19 13.75 2.62
C VAL A 89 -8.60 13.62 2.04
N THR A 90 -9.45 12.73 2.58
CA THR A 90 -10.84 12.58 2.13
C THR A 90 -11.74 13.78 2.43
N ILE A 91 -11.47 14.51 3.51
CA ILE A 91 -12.31 15.64 3.97
C ILE A 91 -11.78 17.02 3.52
N LEU A 92 -10.49 17.13 3.16
CA LEU A 92 -9.92 18.40 2.69
C LEU A 92 -10.40 18.77 1.28
N THR A 93 -10.65 20.07 1.09
CA THR A 93 -10.86 20.70 -0.22
C THR A 93 -9.58 20.66 -1.08
N PRO A 94 -9.67 20.84 -2.42
CA PRO A 94 -8.48 20.88 -3.27
C PRO A 94 -7.44 21.93 -2.85
N GLN A 95 -7.90 23.10 -2.40
CA GLN A 95 -7.04 24.17 -1.92
C GLN A 95 -6.32 23.78 -0.62
N GLU A 96 -7.06 23.23 0.36
CA GLU A 96 -6.46 22.75 1.61
C GLU A 96 -5.49 21.58 1.38
N ARG A 97 -5.77 20.70 0.42
CA ARG A 97 -4.83 19.64 0.01
C ARG A 97 -3.53 20.21 -0.52
N SER A 98 -3.57 21.31 -1.26
CA SER A 98 -2.37 22.02 -1.72
C SER A 98 -1.57 22.58 -0.54
N LEU A 99 -2.24 23.18 0.44
CA LEU A 99 -1.59 23.68 1.67
C LEU A 99 -0.97 22.54 2.47
N LEU A 100 -1.68 21.41 2.62
CA LEU A 100 -1.15 20.21 3.28
C LEU A 100 0.10 19.68 2.55
N HIS A 101 0.08 19.62 1.22
CA HIS A 101 1.22 19.20 0.43
C HIS A 101 2.44 20.12 0.63
N GLU A 102 2.23 21.43 0.62
CA GLU A 102 3.29 22.40 0.89
C GLU A 102 3.85 22.25 2.32
N LEU A 103 2.98 22.12 3.32
CA LEU A 103 3.37 21.88 4.71
C LEU A 103 4.23 20.62 4.84
N LEU A 104 3.81 19.50 4.26
CA LEU A 104 4.55 18.24 4.29
C LEU A 104 5.89 18.34 3.53
N SER A 105 5.91 19.07 2.40
CA SER A 105 7.15 19.32 1.66
C SER A 105 8.13 20.18 2.45
N ASN A 106 7.65 21.14 3.23
CA ASN A 106 8.51 21.97 4.09
C ASN A 106 8.98 21.16 5.30
N PHE A 107 8.09 20.40 5.94
CA PHE A 107 8.40 19.51 7.06
C PHE A 107 9.53 18.51 6.72
N SER A 108 9.52 17.94 5.51
CA SER A 108 10.56 16.98 5.07
C SER A 108 11.93 17.61 4.86
N LYS A 109 12.00 18.93 4.61
CA LYS A 109 13.25 19.68 4.45
C LYS A 109 13.85 20.18 5.77
N LEU A 110 13.05 20.23 6.84
CA LEU A 110 13.49 20.71 8.15
C LEU A 110 14.35 19.66 8.87
N ASN A 111 15.29 20.13 9.69
CA ASN A 111 15.98 19.30 10.68
C ASN A 111 15.07 19.06 11.91
N GLU A 112 15.52 18.24 12.85
CA GLU A 112 14.71 17.89 14.04
C GLU A 112 14.29 19.11 14.87
N SER A 113 15.19 20.08 15.09
CA SER A 113 14.85 21.32 15.81
C SER A 113 13.76 22.12 15.09
N GLY A 114 13.84 22.23 13.76
CA GLY A 114 12.85 22.91 12.95
C GLY A 114 11.49 22.20 12.97
N LYS A 115 11.47 20.87 12.90
CA LYS A 115 10.25 20.07 13.00
C LYS A 115 9.56 20.26 14.36
N THR A 116 10.33 20.19 15.45
CA THR A 116 9.80 20.41 16.81
C THR A 116 9.16 21.79 16.93
N LYS A 117 9.87 22.83 16.46
CA LYS A 117 9.35 24.21 16.51
C LYS A 117 8.06 24.37 15.70
N LEU A 118 8.00 23.76 14.51
CA LEU A 118 6.80 23.80 13.66
C LEU A 118 5.59 23.15 14.36
N VAL A 119 5.80 22.03 15.07
CA VAL A 119 4.75 21.38 15.88
C VAL A 119 4.29 22.29 17.02
N GLU A 120 5.22 22.88 17.76
CA GLU A 120 4.92 23.81 18.87
C GLU A 120 4.14 25.05 18.40
N GLU A 121 4.53 25.63 17.27
CA GLU A 121 3.82 26.76 16.67
C GLU A 121 2.41 26.35 16.26
N SER A 122 2.23 25.15 15.66
CA SER A 122 0.91 24.65 15.28
C SER A 122 0.00 24.45 16.51
N ASP A 123 0.51 23.89 17.60
CA ASP A 123 -0.22 23.70 18.85
C ASP A 123 -0.57 25.05 19.49
N THR A 124 0.34 26.01 19.43
CA THR A 124 0.08 27.39 19.88
C THR A 124 -1.04 28.04 19.07
N MET A 125 -1.06 27.87 17.75
CA MET A 125 -2.13 28.41 16.89
C MET A 125 -3.49 27.85 17.27
N VAL A 126 -3.59 26.54 17.51
CA VAL A 126 -4.82 25.88 17.96
C VAL A 126 -5.24 26.41 19.33
N ARG A 127 -4.34 26.37 20.33
CA ARG A 127 -4.65 26.81 21.70
C ARG A 127 -5.02 28.28 21.81
N SER A 128 -4.50 29.12 20.91
CA SER A 128 -4.80 30.54 20.93
C SER A 128 -6.28 30.86 20.66
N GLY A 129 -7.04 29.94 20.05
CA GLY A 129 -8.44 30.14 19.65
C GLY A 129 -8.64 31.21 18.56
N LYS A 130 -7.60 31.98 18.23
CA LYS A 130 -7.63 33.11 17.29
C LYS A 130 -8.02 32.69 15.87
N PHE A 131 -7.74 31.44 15.52
CA PHE A 131 -7.92 30.90 14.18
C PHE A 131 -9.02 29.82 14.11
N GLU A 132 -9.82 29.66 15.17
CA GLU A 132 -11.00 28.79 15.12
C GLU A 132 -12.09 29.45 14.27
N SER A 133 -12.60 28.72 13.27
CA SER A 133 -13.78 29.18 12.53
C SER A 133 -15.04 28.94 13.36
N PHE A 134 -15.82 29.98 13.64
CA PHE A 134 -17.22 29.81 14.02
C PHE A 134 -17.98 29.28 12.79
N GLY A 135 -18.24 27.96 12.75
CA GLY A 135 -19.29 27.39 11.88
C GLY A 135 -18.90 26.36 10.81
N GLY A 136 -17.65 25.88 10.73
CA GLY A 136 -17.26 24.88 9.72
C GLY A 136 -16.49 23.70 10.29
N HIS A 137 -17.12 22.54 10.34
CA HIS A 137 -16.52 21.21 10.57
C HIS A 137 -16.06 20.87 12.01
N SER A 138 -17.06 20.56 12.83
CA SER A 138 -17.01 19.66 14.00
C SER A 138 -16.53 18.22 13.71
N GLN A 139 -15.80 17.97 12.61
CA GLN A 139 -15.40 16.61 12.19
C GLN A 139 -14.05 16.16 12.76
N PHE A 140 -13.23 17.06 13.30
CA PHE A 140 -11.94 16.71 13.90
C PHE A 140 -11.99 16.47 15.41
N SER A 141 -13.03 16.97 16.10
CA SER A 141 -13.20 16.79 17.54
C SER A 141 -13.51 15.34 17.94
N SER A 142 -14.07 14.54 17.02
CA SER A 142 -14.45 13.14 17.27
C SER A 142 -13.29 12.15 17.07
N ALA A 143 -12.15 12.58 16.50
CA ALA A 143 -10.96 11.73 16.35
C ALA A 143 -10.10 11.66 17.63
N GLN A 144 -10.32 12.57 18.59
CA GLN A 144 -9.63 12.57 19.89
C GLN A 144 -10.20 11.51 20.87
N GLU A 145 -11.34 10.89 20.56
CA GLU A 145 -12.00 9.91 21.45
C GLU A 145 -11.70 8.44 21.13
N ILE A 146 -10.89 8.14 20.11
CA ILE A 146 -10.48 6.77 19.80
C ILE A 146 -9.05 6.54 20.30
N ALA A 147 -8.91 6.36 21.61
CA ALA A 147 -7.68 5.89 22.27
C ALA A 147 -8.00 4.72 23.20
#